data_AF-A0A0R3TI55-F1
#
_entry.id   AF-A0A0R3TI55-F1
#
_cell.length_a   1.000
_cell.length_b   1.000
_cell.length_c   1.000
_cell.angle_alpha   90.00
_cell.angle_beta   90.00
_cell.angle_gamma   90.00
#
_symmetry.space_group_name_H-M   'P 1'
#
loop_
_entity.id
_entity.type
_entity.pdbx_description
1 polymer ?
#
loop_
_entity_poly.entity_id
_entity_poly.type
_entity_poly.pdbx_seq_one_letter_code
_entity_poly.pdbx_strand_id
1 'polypeptide(L)'
;MVLFYGETPVLLIVFLFNLFTIPSNGWVCGRLFSDLCLDQYDTSAIIVLSLLVIATVFSLIAAILQILCMVKLTYRYLLPSRIFSLCAALCAMASIFYYYEEFIQPSWSQDIALHVSGMISGLAIFQIANFIYVKVANGKLPKE
;
A
#
# COMPACT_ATOMS: atom_id res chain seq x y z
N MET A 1 -26.66 3.55 3.90
CA MET A 1 -26.18 2.57 2.90
C MET A 1 -24.68 2.80 2.72
N VAL A 2 -23.91 1.72 2.55
CA VAL A 2 -22.51 1.59 2.97
C VAL A 2 -21.55 2.62 2.34
N LEU A 3 -21.01 3.52 3.15
CA LEU A 3 -20.12 4.61 2.75
C LEU A 3 -18.66 4.18 2.47
N PHE A 4 -18.31 2.91 2.74
CA PHE A 4 -16.92 2.44 2.83
C PHE A 4 -16.41 1.71 1.56
N TYR A 5 -17.22 1.62 0.50
CA TYR A 5 -16.90 0.79 -0.67
C TYR A 5 -16.07 1.49 -1.75
N GLY A 6 -15.89 2.81 -1.66
CA GLY A 6 -15.00 3.55 -2.58
C GLY A 6 -13.52 3.24 -2.41
N GLU A 7 -13.13 2.57 -1.32
CA GLU A 7 -11.74 2.29 -0.96
C GLU A 7 -11.15 1.10 -1.73
N THR A 8 -12.00 0.13 -2.10
CA THR A 8 -11.60 -1.10 -2.79
C THR A 8 -10.97 -0.87 -4.16
N PRO A 9 -11.54 -0.03 -5.06
CA PRO A 9 -10.89 0.25 -6.33
C PRO A 9 -9.53 0.93 -6.15
N VAL A 10 -9.36 1.76 -5.11
CA VAL A 10 -8.07 2.41 -4.84
C VAL A 10 -7.02 1.38 -4.40
N LEU A 11 -7.37 0.45 -3.51
CA LEU A 11 -6.46 -0.63 -3.12
C LEU A 11 -6.07 -1.54 -4.30
N LEU A 12 -7.01 -1.82 -5.21
CA LEU A 12 -6.71 -2.56 -6.44
C LEU A 12 -5.78 -1.78 -7.37
N ILE A 13 -6.00 -0.48 -7.54
CA ILE A 13 -5.13 0.38 -8.35
C ILE A 13 -3.71 0.42 -7.75
N VAL A 14 -3.59 0.56 -6.44
CA VAL A 14 -2.30 0.52 -5.73
C VAL A 14 -1.60 -0.83 -5.95
N PHE A 15 -2.33 -1.94 -5.80
CA PHE A 15 -1.80 -3.28 -6.08
C PHE A 15 -1.26 -3.38 -7.52
N LEU A 16 -2.06 -2.96 -8.51
CA LEU A 16 -1.68 -3.02 -9.93
C LEU A 16 -0.46 -2.16 -10.24
N PHE A 17 -0.39 -0.95 -9.69
CA PHE A 17 0.76 -0.09 -9.87
C PHE A 17 2.02 -0.67 -9.23
N ASN A 18 1.94 -1.21 -8.01
CA ASN A 18 3.11 -1.86 -7.40
C ASN A 18 3.57 -3.08 -8.23
N LEU A 19 2.63 -3.89 -8.72
CA LEU A 19 2.91 -5.04 -9.57
C LEU A 19 3.60 -4.64 -10.88
N PHE A 20 3.26 -3.48 -11.43
CA PHE A 20 3.91 -2.91 -12.62
C PHE A 20 5.27 -2.28 -12.32
N THR A 21 5.39 -1.59 -11.19
CA THR A 21 6.56 -0.76 -10.85
C THR A 21 7.76 -1.62 -10.44
N ILE A 22 7.55 -2.68 -9.64
CA ILE A 22 8.63 -3.57 -9.18
C ILE A 22 9.47 -4.12 -10.35
N PRO A 23 8.88 -4.68 -11.43
CA PRO A 23 9.64 -5.19 -12.57
C PRO A 23 9.99 -4.18 -13.66
N SER A 24 9.53 -2.95 -13.54
CA SER A 24 9.77 -1.91 -14.55
C SER A 24 11.25 -1.58 -14.69
N ASN A 25 11.66 -1.25 -15.92
CA ASN A 25 13.05 -0.92 -16.25
C ASN A 25 13.32 0.58 -16.01
N GLY A 26 13.13 1.01 -14.77
CA GLY A 26 13.12 2.42 -14.40
C GLY A 26 13.67 2.76 -13.03
N TRP A 27 14.33 1.81 -12.41
CA TRP A 27 15.11 2.01 -11.19
C TRP A 27 16.53 2.47 -11.56
N VAL A 28 17.28 3.04 -10.61
CA VAL A 28 18.68 3.47 -10.80
C VAL A 28 19.57 2.42 -11.47
N CYS A 29 19.33 1.13 -11.17
CA CYS A 29 20.04 -0.03 -11.72
C CYS A 29 19.30 -0.69 -12.91
N GLY A 30 18.32 0.00 -13.51
CA GLY A 30 17.38 -0.57 -14.48
C GLY A 30 16.24 -1.32 -13.78
N ARG A 31 16.51 -2.51 -13.23
CA ARG A 31 15.53 -3.33 -12.50
C ARG A 31 16.00 -3.62 -11.09
N LEU A 32 15.10 -3.50 -10.10
CA LEU A 32 15.39 -3.80 -8.69
C LEU A 32 15.92 -5.23 -8.46
N PHE A 33 15.49 -6.20 -9.26
CA PHE A 33 15.90 -7.60 -9.15
C PHE A 33 17.04 -7.98 -10.09
N SER A 34 17.64 -7.03 -10.82
CA SER A 34 18.78 -7.36 -11.67
C SER A 34 19.98 -7.72 -10.80
N ASP A 35 20.80 -8.66 -11.27
CA ASP A 35 22.05 -9.06 -10.58
C ASP A 35 22.93 -7.84 -10.33
N LEU A 36 22.97 -6.90 -11.28
CA LEU A 36 23.69 -5.63 -11.14
C LEU A 36 23.19 -4.78 -9.96
N CYS A 37 21.88 -4.78 -9.69
CA CYS A 37 21.30 -4.03 -8.58
C CYS A 37 21.56 -4.69 -7.24
N LEU A 38 21.45 -6.02 -7.20
CA LEU A 38 21.70 -6.82 -6.01
C LEU A 38 23.21 -6.80 -5.67
N ASP A 39 24.10 -7.03 -6.62
CA ASP A 39 25.54 -7.03 -6.35
C ASP A 39 26.08 -5.64 -5.91
N GLN A 40 25.53 -4.56 -6.46
CA GLN A 40 26.03 -3.21 -6.20
C GLN A 40 25.38 -2.53 -4.98
N TYR A 41 24.12 -2.86 -4.67
CA TYR A 41 23.33 -2.22 -3.63
C TYR A 41 22.59 -3.25 -2.76
N ASP A 42 23.25 -4.37 -2.51
CA ASP A 42 22.67 -5.61 -1.97
C ASP A 42 21.74 -5.37 -0.78
N THR A 43 22.18 -4.58 0.22
CA THR A 43 21.36 -4.38 1.42
C THR A 43 20.15 -3.47 1.17
N SER A 44 20.34 -2.33 0.51
CA SER A 44 19.27 -1.35 0.29
C SER A 44 18.28 -1.81 -0.77
N ALA A 45 18.73 -2.38 -1.87
CA ALA A 45 17.88 -2.93 -2.93
C ALA A 45 17.00 -4.09 -2.41
N ILE A 46 17.57 -4.99 -1.60
CA ILE A 46 16.81 -6.09 -0.98
C ILE A 46 15.75 -5.56 -0.01
N ILE A 47 16.08 -4.56 0.82
CA ILE A 47 15.12 -3.97 1.77
C ILE A 47 13.97 -3.28 1.01
N VAL A 48 14.29 -2.45 0.02
CA VAL A 48 13.29 -1.74 -0.79
C VAL A 48 12.38 -2.72 -1.52
N LEU A 49 12.96 -3.74 -2.16
CA LEU A 49 12.22 -4.78 -2.85
C LEU A 49 11.30 -5.55 -1.89
N SER A 50 11.83 -5.97 -0.73
CA SER A 50 11.06 -6.71 0.28
C SER A 50 9.88 -5.90 0.79
N LEU A 51 10.10 -4.62 1.12
CA LEU A 51 9.04 -3.73 1.59
C LEU A 51 7.97 -3.47 0.52
N LEU A 52 8.37 -3.28 -0.75
CA LEU A 52 7.43 -3.14 -1.86
C LEU A 52 6.60 -4.41 -2.09
N VAL A 53 7.23 -5.59 -2.01
CA VAL A 53 6.51 -6.88 -2.14
C VAL A 53 5.52 -7.05 -0.98
N ILE A 54 5.93 -6.79 0.26
CA ILE A 54 5.04 -6.85 1.43
C ILE A 54 3.87 -5.86 1.27
N ALA A 55 4.13 -4.63 0.85
CA ALA A 55 3.09 -3.63 0.60
C ALA A 55 2.10 -4.10 -0.48
N THR A 56 2.60 -4.72 -1.54
CA THR A 56 1.79 -5.29 -2.63
C THR A 56 0.88 -6.39 -2.10
N VAL A 57 1.42 -7.34 -1.34
CA VAL A 57 0.65 -8.46 -0.76
C VAL A 57 -0.41 -7.93 0.22
N PHE A 58 -0.05 -7.00 1.10
CA PHE A 58 -1.01 -6.43 2.06
C PHE A 58 -2.11 -5.63 1.38
N SER A 59 -1.81 -4.85 0.34
CA SER A 59 -2.83 -4.14 -0.44
C SER A 59 -3.83 -5.10 -1.11
N LEU A 60 -3.35 -6.24 -1.63
CA LEU A 60 -4.20 -7.28 -2.21
C LEU A 60 -5.08 -7.95 -1.15
N ILE A 61 -4.53 -8.34 -0.01
CA ILE A 61 -5.29 -8.93 1.10
C ILE A 61 -6.37 -7.95 1.58
N ALA A 62 -6.01 -6.67 1.75
CA ALA A 62 -6.95 -5.63 2.16
C ALA A 62 -8.11 -5.47 1.16
N ALA A 63 -7.81 -5.49 -0.15
CA ALA A 63 -8.81 -5.42 -1.21
C ALA A 63 -9.73 -6.65 -1.19
N ILE A 64 -9.18 -7.86 -1.08
CA ILE A 64 -9.98 -9.10 -1.01
C ILE A 64 -10.91 -9.08 0.20
N LEU A 65 -10.43 -8.64 1.37
CA LEU A 65 -11.24 -8.54 2.58
C LEU A 65 -12.39 -7.53 2.41
N GLN A 66 -12.17 -6.40 1.73
CA GLN A 66 -13.24 -5.45 1.41
C GLN A 66 -14.26 -6.02 0.43
N ILE A 67 -13.80 -6.74 -0.61
CA ILE A 67 -14.70 -7.42 -1.55
C ILE A 67 -15.56 -8.44 -0.79
N LEU A 68 -14.97 -9.22 0.13
CA LEU A 68 -15.72 -10.15 0.97
C LEU A 68 -16.74 -9.46 1.88
N CYS A 69 -16.41 -8.29 2.44
CA CYS A 69 -17.38 -7.45 3.15
C CYS A 69 -18.57 -7.07 2.27
N MET A 70 -18.32 -6.69 1.00
CA MET A 70 -19.40 -6.32 0.06
C MET A 70 -20.28 -7.52 -0.28
N VAL A 71 -19.65 -8.63 -0.69
CA VAL A 71 -20.35 -9.83 -1.18
C VAL A 71 -21.14 -10.51 -0.07
N LYS A 72 -20.58 -10.59 1.14
CA LYS A 72 -21.24 -11.22 2.30
C LYS A 72 -22.07 -10.25 3.14
N LEU A 73 -22.15 -8.96 2.76
CA LEU A 73 -22.85 -7.91 3.50
C LEU A 73 -22.51 -7.90 5.00
N THR A 74 -21.23 -8.09 5.33
CA THR A 74 -20.75 -8.22 6.70
C THR A 74 -19.67 -7.20 7.02
N TYR A 75 -19.64 -6.69 8.25
CA TYR A 75 -18.63 -5.75 8.73
C TYR A 75 -17.42 -6.45 9.37
N ARG A 76 -17.47 -7.78 9.53
CA ARG A 76 -16.45 -8.57 10.25
C ARG A 76 -15.03 -8.38 9.70
N TYR A 77 -14.90 -8.21 8.39
CA TYR A 77 -13.59 -8.08 7.73
C TYR A 77 -13.14 -6.63 7.52
N LEU A 78 -13.95 -5.65 7.94
CA LEU A 78 -13.65 -4.23 7.72
C LEU A 78 -12.45 -3.77 8.55
N LEU A 79 -12.40 -4.12 9.83
CA LEU A 79 -11.28 -3.76 10.71
C LEU A 79 -9.96 -4.44 10.26
N PRO A 80 -9.92 -5.77 10.01
CA PRO A 80 -8.73 -6.41 9.44
C PRO A 80 -8.26 -5.76 8.14
N SER A 81 -9.16 -5.44 7.22
CA SER A 81 -8.80 -4.80 5.95
C SER A 81 -8.11 -3.44 6.16
N ARG A 82 -8.61 -2.62 7.09
CA ARG A 82 -7.99 -1.31 7.42
C ARG A 82 -6.60 -1.47 8.01
N ILE A 83 -6.40 -2.47 8.87
CA ILE A 83 -5.07 -2.76 9.43
C ILE A 83 -4.10 -3.15 8.30
N PHE A 84 -4.51 -4.03 7.37
CA PHE A 84 -3.66 -4.39 6.23
C PHE A 84 -3.40 -3.20 5.30
N SER A 85 -4.39 -2.34 5.07
CA SER A 85 -4.23 -1.11 4.28
C SER A 85 -3.20 -0.18 4.91
N LEU A 86 -3.24 0.00 6.24
CA LEU A 86 -2.27 0.80 6.97
C LEU A 86 -0.87 0.19 6.91
N CYS A 87 -0.74 -1.12 7.14
CA CYS A 87 0.56 -1.80 7.03
C CYS A 87 1.14 -1.67 5.62
N ALA A 88 0.31 -1.81 4.58
CA ALA A 88 0.73 -1.60 3.20
C ALA A 88 1.25 -0.18 2.96
N ALA A 89 0.58 0.84 3.52
CA ALA A 89 1.04 2.23 3.45
C ALA A 89 2.38 2.44 4.15
N LEU A 90 2.55 1.91 5.35
CA LEU A 90 3.81 2.03 6.09
C LEU A 90 4.97 1.37 5.35
N CYS A 91 4.76 0.16 4.81
CA CYS A 91 5.77 -0.53 4.01
C CYS A 91 6.12 0.23 2.73
N ALA A 92 5.12 0.77 2.02
CA ALA A 92 5.36 1.55 0.81
C ALA A 92 6.08 2.88 1.09
N MET A 93 5.76 3.57 2.20
CA MET A 93 6.47 4.78 2.60
C MET A 93 7.91 4.46 3.01
N ALA A 94 8.10 3.40 3.81
CA ALA A 94 9.42 2.96 4.24
C ALA A 94 10.33 2.58 3.06
N SER A 95 9.79 1.89 2.04
CA SER A 95 10.58 1.54 0.85
C SER A 95 11.07 2.78 0.09
N ILE A 96 10.25 3.83 0.01
CA ILE A 96 10.65 5.09 -0.62
C ILE A 96 11.69 5.83 0.21
N PHE A 97 11.51 5.91 1.54
CA PHE A 97 12.50 6.56 2.41
C PHE A 97 13.86 5.89 2.32
N TYR A 98 13.90 4.55 2.41
CA TYR A 98 15.14 3.79 2.22
C TYR A 98 15.74 3.99 0.82
N TYR A 99 14.90 4.11 -0.20
CA TYR A 99 15.37 4.37 -1.56
C TYR A 99 15.99 5.78 -1.69
N TYR A 100 15.37 6.82 -1.14
CA TYR A 100 15.88 8.20 -1.21
C TYR A 100 17.12 8.43 -0.32
N GLU A 101 17.25 7.71 0.78
CA GLU A 101 18.43 7.77 1.65
C GLU A 101 19.68 7.26 0.91
N GLU A 102 19.52 6.22 0.09
CA GLU A 102 20.62 5.61 -0.67
C GLU A 102 20.80 6.24 -2.07
N PHE A 103 19.70 6.63 -2.72
CA PHE A 103 19.66 7.07 -4.11
C PHE A 103 19.03 8.47 -4.24
N ILE A 104 19.89 9.49 -4.36
CA ILE A 104 19.48 10.89 -4.59
C ILE A 104 19.07 11.13 -6.06
N GLN A 105 19.31 10.17 -6.96
CA GLN A 105 18.99 10.32 -8.37
C GLN A 105 17.51 10.03 -8.66
N PRO A 106 16.78 10.98 -9.27
CA PRO A 106 15.37 10.79 -9.60
C PRO A 106 15.20 9.75 -10.71
N SER A 107 14.30 8.80 -10.49
CA SER A 107 13.96 7.76 -11.46
C SER A 107 12.44 7.62 -11.64
N TRP A 108 11.96 7.33 -12.84
CA TRP A 108 10.52 7.34 -13.12
C TRP A 108 9.73 6.25 -12.36
N SER A 109 10.34 5.10 -12.07
CA SER A 109 9.73 4.07 -11.22
C SER A 109 9.58 4.53 -9.76
N GLN A 110 10.51 5.35 -9.28
CA GLN A 110 10.44 5.96 -7.95
C GLN A 110 9.31 6.99 -7.87
N ASP A 111 9.05 7.78 -8.92
CA ASP A 111 7.93 8.73 -8.95
C ASP A 111 6.58 8.00 -8.88
N ILE A 112 6.46 6.87 -9.58
CA ILE A 112 5.28 6.00 -9.53
C ILE A 112 5.13 5.39 -8.14
N ALA A 113 6.21 4.84 -7.57
CA ALA A 113 6.20 4.30 -6.20
C ALA A 113 5.78 5.37 -5.18
N LEU A 114 6.31 6.59 -5.30
CA LEU A 114 5.97 7.74 -4.46
C LEU A 114 4.48 8.10 -4.57
N HIS A 115 3.95 8.16 -5.79
CA HIS A 115 2.52 8.41 -6.01
C HIS A 115 1.66 7.31 -5.38
N VAL A 116 2.01 6.05 -5.58
CA VAL A 116 1.30 4.90 -5.02
C VAL A 116 1.30 4.94 -3.49
N SER A 117 2.44 5.26 -2.90
CA SER A 117 2.60 5.38 -1.46
C SER A 117 1.80 6.55 -0.87
N GLY A 118 1.77 7.69 -1.57
CA GLY A 118 0.89 8.81 -1.24
C GLY A 118 -0.58 8.44 -1.29
N MET A 119 -1.01 7.71 -2.34
CA MET A 119 -2.40 7.26 -2.48
C MET A 119 -2.83 6.32 -1.35
N ILE A 120 -2.01 5.31 -1.03
CA ILE A 120 -2.35 4.36 0.04
C ILE A 120 -2.27 5.00 1.43
N SER A 121 -1.38 5.97 1.63
CA SER A 121 -1.30 6.76 2.87
C SER A 121 -2.53 7.66 3.04
N GLY A 122 -2.94 8.36 1.98
CA GLY A 122 -4.16 9.16 1.99
C GLY A 122 -5.41 8.31 2.27
N LEU A 123 -5.48 7.12 1.69
CA LEU A 123 -6.55 6.16 1.96
C LEU A 123 -6.55 5.68 3.42
N ALA A 124 -5.38 5.32 3.95
CA ALA A 124 -5.25 4.86 5.34
C ALA A 124 -5.67 5.95 6.33
N ILE A 125 -5.26 7.21 6.09
CA ILE A 125 -5.66 8.37 6.90
C ILE A 125 -7.18 8.56 6.82
N PHE A 126 -7.76 8.52 5.61
CA PHE A 126 -9.22 8.65 5.43
C PHE A 126 -10.00 7.54 6.14
N GLN A 127 -9.52 6.29 6.04
CA GLN A 127 -10.11 5.13 6.73
C GLN A 127 -10.09 5.28 8.26
N ILE A 128 -8.97 5.74 8.82
CA ILE A 128 -8.81 5.98 10.25
C ILE A 128 -9.68 7.15 10.71
N ALA A 129 -9.65 8.27 9.99
CA ALA A 129 -10.47 9.45 10.30
C ALA A 129 -11.96 9.11 10.28
N ASN A 130 -12.43 8.36 9.29
CA ASN A 130 -13.81 7.89 9.22
C ASN A 130 -14.16 6.92 10.36
N PHE A 131 -13.25 6.02 10.73
CA PHE A 131 -13.46 5.14 11.88
C PHE A 131 -13.63 5.93 13.18
N ILE A 132 -12.74 6.90 13.44
CA ILE A 132 -12.79 7.75 14.62
C ILE A 132 -14.07 8.59 14.61
N TYR A 133 -14.39 9.23 13.49
CA TYR A 133 -15.61 10.04 13.35
C TYR A 133 -16.86 9.22 13.68
N VAL A 134 -17.00 8.02 13.08
CA VAL A 134 -18.16 7.15 13.32
C VAL A 134 -18.21 6.68 14.78
N LYS A 135 -17.06 6.38 15.40
CA LYS A 135 -16.99 5.96 16.82
C LYS A 135 -17.34 7.11 17.76
N VAL A 136 -16.86 8.33 17.49
CA VAL A 136 -17.13 9.53 18.30
C VAL A 136 -18.58 9.99 18.12
N ALA A 137 -19.10 10.00 16.89
CA ALA A 137 -20.45 10.45 16.59
C ALA A 137 -21.54 9.49 17.10
N ASN A 138 -21.29 8.17 17.07
CA ASN A 138 -22.31 7.17 17.43
C ASN A 138 -22.08 6.52 18.81
N GLY A 139 -20.96 6.80 19.49
CA GLY A 139 -20.56 6.16 20.75
C GLY A 139 -20.24 4.65 20.66
N LYS A 140 -20.67 3.98 19.59
CA LYS A 140 -20.45 2.56 19.26
C LYS A 140 -20.21 2.39 17.76
N LEU A 141 -19.49 1.34 17.37
CA LEU A 141 -19.34 0.98 15.96
C LEU A 141 -20.70 0.56 15.37
N PRO A 142 -20.97 0.82 14.07
CA PRO A 142 -22.21 0.36 13.46
C PRO A 142 -22.17 -1.17 13.35
N LYS A 143 -22.83 -1.79 14.34
CA LYS A 143 -23.13 -3.22 14.48
C LYS A 143 -21.92 -4.13 14.72
N GLU A 144 -21.51 -4.19 16.00
CA GLU A 144 -21.33 -5.51 16.65
C GLU A 144 -22.62 -6.33 16.54
#